data_AF-A0A7Z8R4E3-F1
#
_entry.id   AF-A0A7Z8R4E3-F1
#
_cell.length_a   1.000
_cell.length_b   1.000
_cell.length_c   1.000
_cell.angle_alpha   90.00
_cell.angle_beta   90.00
_cell.angle_gamma   90.00
#
_symmetry.space_group_name_H-M   'P 1'
#
loop_
_entity.id
_entity.type
_entity.pdbx_description
1 polymer ?
#
loop_
_entity_poly.entity_id
_entity_poly.type
_entity_poly.pdbx_seq_one_letter_code
_entity_poly.pdbx_strand_id
1 'polypeptide(L)'
;MLSFKGAHFPKDVILYAVFFYVRYGVSYRDLEEIMEERGVAVDHATLNRWVIRYSPDIAVKAHSKKRETNRSWRMDETYIKVKGQWTYLYRAVDSHGDTLDFMLSERRDE
;
A
#
# COMPACT_ATOMS: atom_id res chain seq x y z
N MET A 1 5.44 -15.92 7.33
CA MET A 1 4.24 -15.70 8.16
C MET A 1 4.38 -14.33 8.81
N LEU A 2 3.43 -13.40 8.60
CA LEU A 2 3.42 -12.08 9.25
C LEU A 2 3.68 -12.25 10.76
N SER A 3 4.85 -11.80 11.21
CA SER A 3 5.28 -11.92 12.60
C SER A 3 5.25 -10.55 13.28
N PHE A 4 4.47 -10.46 14.35
CA PHE A 4 4.36 -9.28 15.20
C PHE A 4 5.19 -9.41 16.48
N LYS A 5 6.12 -10.39 16.52
CA LYS A 5 6.97 -10.63 17.68
C LYS A 5 7.84 -9.40 17.96
N GLY A 6 7.80 -8.94 19.21
CA GLY A 6 8.53 -7.75 19.66
C GLY A 6 7.86 -6.42 19.34
N ALA A 7 6.63 -6.42 18.83
CA ALA A 7 5.85 -5.19 18.73
C ALA A 7 5.26 -4.80 20.10
N HIS A 8 5.34 -3.51 20.43
CA HIS A 8 4.74 -2.96 21.65
C HIS A 8 3.21 -2.99 21.60
N PHE A 9 2.63 -2.82 20.41
CA PHE A 9 1.19 -2.76 20.22
C PHE A 9 0.61 -4.11 19.77
N PRO A 10 -0.66 -4.39 20.13
CA PRO A 10 -1.37 -5.57 19.65
C PRO A 10 -1.40 -5.66 18.12
N LYS A 11 -1.42 -6.89 17.60
CA LYS A 11 -1.39 -7.16 16.14
C LYS A 11 -2.57 -6.49 15.41
N ASP A 12 -3.73 -6.44 16.05
CA ASP A 12 -4.99 -5.91 15.52
C ASP A 12 -4.94 -4.39 15.39
N VAL A 13 -4.34 -3.70 16.37
CA VAL A 13 -4.07 -2.25 16.31
C VAL A 13 -3.15 -1.91 15.14
N ILE A 14 -2.06 -2.67 14.98
CA ILE A 14 -1.10 -2.48 13.89
C ILE A 14 -1.75 -2.74 12.53
N LEU A 15 -2.47 -3.86 12.41
CA LEU A 15 -3.16 -4.21 11.17
C LEU A 15 -4.24 -3.20 10.80
N TYR A 16 -4.97 -2.68 11.78
CA TYR A 16 -5.98 -1.64 11.58
C TYR A 16 -5.34 -0.36 10.99
N ALA A 17 -4.24 0.10 11.60
CA ALA A 17 -3.51 1.28 11.11
C ALA A 17 -2.98 1.08 9.69
N VAL A 18 -2.31 -0.05 9.43
CA VAL A 18 -1.76 -0.36 8.09
C VAL A 18 -2.88 -0.46 7.06
N PHE A 19 -4.01 -1.10 7.39
CA PHE A 19 -5.18 -1.20 6.52
C PHE A 19 -5.72 0.19 6.16
N PHE A 20 -5.88 1.07 7.14
CA PHE A 20 -6.40 2.42 6.90
C PHE A 20 -5.51 3.19 5.93
N TYR A 21 -4.19 3.15 6.15
CA TYR A 21 -3.23 3.80 5.26
C TYR A 21 -3.33 3.28 3.82
N VAL A 22 -3.28 1.95 3.63
CA VAL A 22 -3.25 1.37 2.28
C VAL A 22 -4.59 1.44 1.54
N ARG A 23 -5.71 1.61 2.26
CA ARG A 23 -7.06 1.59 1.66
C ARG A 23 -7.62 2.97 1.37
N TYR A 24 -7.41 3.95 2.26
CA TYR A 24 -8.14 5.22 2.24
C TYR A 24 -7.29 6.44 1.86
N GLY A 25 -5.99 6.27 1.62
CA GLY A 25 -5.12 7.37 1.17
C GLY A 25 -4.94 8.48 2.22
N VAL A 26 -5.09 8.14 3.51
CA VAL A 26 -4.89 9.07 4.64
C VAL A 26 -3.41 9.38 4.83
N SER A 27 -3.07 10.60 5.26
CA SER A 27 -1.70 10.89 5.65
C SER A 27 -1.36 10.21 6.98
N TYR A 28 -0.07 10.09 7.31
CA TYR A 28 0.32 9.52 8.61
C TYR A 28 -0.09 10.38 9.81
N ARG A 29 -0.27 11.70 9.61
CA ARG A 29 -0.76 12.61 10.65
C ARG A 29 -2.25 12.42 10.88
N ASP A 30 -3.03 12.33 9.81
CA ASP A 30 -4.46 12.03 9.91
C ASP A 30 -4.67 10.64 10.54
N LEU A 31 -3.81 9.67 10.20
CA LEU A 31 -3.87 8.34 10.81
C LEU A 31 -3.53 8.37 12.30
N GLU A 32 -2.58 9.20 12.73
CA GLU A 32 -2.28 9.42 14.15
C GLU A 32 -3.52 9.95 14.89
N GLU A 33 -4.21 10.96 14.35
CA GLU A 33 -5.46 11.50 14.91
C GLU A 33 -6.56 10.43 14.95
N ILE A 34 -6.76 9.65 13.88
CA ILE A 34 -7.74 8.55 13.83
C ILE A 34 -7.46 7.48 14.90
N MET A 35 -6.19 7.21 15.18
CA MET A 35 -5.80 6.24 16.22
C MET A 35 -6.02 6.81 17.62
N GLU A 36 -5.75 8.10 17.81
CA GLU A 36 -6.01 8.82 19.07
C GLU A 36 -7.51 8.85 19.40
N GLU A 37 -8.38 9.12 18.43
CA GLU A 37 -9.85 9.04 18.59
C GLU A 37 -10.32 7.65 19.06
N ARG A 38 -9.53 6.61 18.79
CA ARG A 38 -9.78 5.22 19.20
C ARG A 38 -9.09 4.84 20.51
N GLY A 39 -8.49 5.81 21.20
CA GLY A 39 -7.77 5.62 22.46
C GLY A 39 -6.38 5.02 22.32
N VAL A 40 -5.77 5.07 21.12
CA VAL A 40 -4.44 4.55 20.85
C VAL A 40 -3.47 5.70 20.59
N ALA A 41 -2.70 6.10 21.60
CA ALA A 41 -1.64 7.09 21.44
C ALA A 41 -0.44 6.47 20.71
N VAL A 42 -0.22 6.88 19.45
CA VAL A 42 0.90 6.40 18.62
C VAL A 42 1.37 7.49 17.65
N ASP A 43 2.67 7.74 17.64
CA ASP A 43 3.27 8.76 16.77
C ASP A 43 3.25 8.35 15.28
N HIS A 44 3.00 9.31 14.38
CA HIS A 44 3.00 9.13 12.92
C HIS A 44 4.26 8.45 12.37
N ALA A 45 5.45 8.65 12.95
CA ALA A 45 6.66 7.96 12.51
C ALA A 45 6.63 6.47 12.87
N THR A 46 5.97 6.10 13.97
CA THR A 46 5.73 4.70 14.33
C THR A 46 4.75 4.05 13.35
N LEU A 47 3.68 4.75 12.98
CA LEU A 47 2.74 4.30 11.96
C LEU A 47 3.44 4.07 10.61
N ASN A 48 4.32 4.98 10.20
CA ASN A 48 5.14 4.82 9.00
C ASN A 48 6.02 3.56 9.05
N ARG A 49 6.71 3.32 10.17
CA ARG A 49 7.52 2.10 10.36
C ARG A 49 6.69 0.83 10.25
N TRP A 50 5.44 0.83 10.76
CA TRP A 50 4.54 -0.30 10.61
C TRP A 50 4.14 -0.53 9.16
N VAL A 51 3.76 0.52 8.44
CA VAL A 51 3.40 0.40 7.02
C VAL A 51 4.57 -0.12 6.20
N ILE A 52 5.77 0.43 6.36
CA ILE A 52 6.97 -0.04 5.66
C ILE A 52 7.24 -1.51 5.97
N ARG A 53 7.10 -1.91 7.23
CA ARG A 53 7.42 -3.27 7.68
C ARG A 53 6.40 -4.31 7.25
N TYR A 54 5.10 -4.01 7.36
CA TYR A 54 4.05 -5.03 7.24
C TYR A 54 3.34 -4.99 5.89
N SER A 55 3.33 -3.87 5.17
CA SER A 55 2.62 -3.78 3.89
C SER A 55 3.10 -4.77 2.82
N PRO A 56 4.40 -5.11 2.67
CA PRO A 56 4.82 -6.06 1.63
C PRO A 56 4.26 -7.47 1.88
N ASP A 57 4.38 -7.97 3.12
CA ASP A 57 3.86 -9.28 3.51
C ASP A 57 2.33 -9.35 3.41
N ILE A 58 1.63 -8.26 3.74
CA ILE A 58 0.18 -8.14 3.57
C ILE A 58 -0.16 -8.18 2.07
N ALA A 59 0.58 -7.45 1.23
CA ALA A 59 0.36 -7.43 -0.21
C ALA A 59 0.55 -8.82 -0.83
N VAL A 60 1.59 -9.56 -0.47
CA VAL A 60 1.82 -10.95 -0.94
C VAL A 60 0.64 -11.85 -0.56
N LYS A 61 0.18 -11.79 0.70
CA LYS A 61 -0.97 -12.60 1.16
C LYS A 61 -2.31 -12.16 0.56
N ALA A 62 -2.48 -10.88 0.27
CA ALA A 62 -3.66 -10.38 -0.40
C ALA A 62 -3.66 -10.84 -1.86
N HIS A 63 -2.51 -10.76 -2.52
CA HIS A 63 -2.32 -11.20 -3.90
C HIS A 63 -2.59 -12.71 -4.07
N SER A 64 -2.12 -13.56 -3.14
CA SER A 64 -2.39 -15.01 -3.23
C SER A 64 -3.87 -15.38 -3.03
N LYS A 65 -4.69 -14.45 -2.55
CA LYS A 65 -6.15 -14.61 -2.41
C LYS A 65 -6.93 -13.95 -3.55
N LYS A 66 -6.26 -13.22 -4.44
CA LYS A 66 -6.90 -12.66 -5.63
C LYS A 66 -7.26 -13.79 -6.59
N ARG A 67 -8.26 -13.53 -7.43
CA ARG A 67 -8.59 -14.39 -8.57
C ARG A 67 -7.38 -14.44 -9.51
N GLU A 68 -7.21 -15.56 -10.21
CA GLU A 68 -6.28 -15.63 -11.34
C GLU A 68 -6.67 -14.59 -12.40
N THR A 69 -5.67 -13.90 -12.93
CA THR A 69 -5.84 -12.87 -13.95
C THR A 69 -6.05 -13.51 -15.32
N ASN A 70 -6.79 -12.83 -16.20
CA ASN A 70 -7.03 -13.34 -17.56
C ASN A 70 -5.77 -13.37 -18.43
N ARG A 71 -5.82 -14.16 -19.51
CA ARG A 71 -4.73 -14.25 -20.51
C ARG A 71 -4.49 -12.96 -21.29
N SER A 72 -5.46 -12.05 -21.33
CA SER A 72 -5.35 -10.76 -22.00
C SER A 72 -5.26 -9.62 -20.99
N TRP A 73 -4.36 -8.68 -21.26
CA TRP A 73 -4.09 -7.52 -20.43
C TRP A 73 -3.97 -6.27 -21.31
N ARG A 74 -4.17 -5.11 -20.68
CA ARG A 74 -3.99 -3.78 -21.26
C ARG A 74 -2.98 -3.01 -20.42
N MET A 75 -2.19 -2.17 -21.06
CA MET A 75 -1.31 -1.23 -20.38
C MET A 75 -2.01 0.12 -20.24
N ASP A 76 -1.98 0.67 -19.03
CA ASP A 76 -2.41 2.02 -18.73
C ASP A 76 -1.17 2.85 -18.34
N GLU A 77 -1.00 4.04 -18.92
CA GLU A 77 0.10 4.97 -18.65
C GLU A 77 -0.47 6.22 -17.97
N THR A 78 0.07 6.57 -16.81
CA THR A 78 -0.23 7.84 -16.12
C THR A 78 1.04 8.48 -15.59
N TYR A 79 1.03 9.78 -15.34
CA TYR A 79 2.14 10.50 -14.75
C TYR A 79 1.86 10.82 -13.27
N ILE A 80 2.82 10.54 -12.40
CA ILE A 80 2.74 10.85 -10.96
C ILE A 80 3.98 11.64 -10.52
N LYS A 81 3.86 12.41 -9.43
CA LYS A 81 5.02 13.08 -8.84
C LYS A 81 5.67 12.20 -7.77
N VAL A 82 6.93 11.82 -7.97
CA VAL A 82 7.76 11.15 -6.97
C VAL A 82 8.83 12.14 -6.51
N LYS A 83 8.83 12.48 -5.21
CA LYS A 83 9.76 13.49 -4.64
C LYS A 83 9.81 14.81 -5.42
N GLY A 84 8.66 15.23 -5.97
CA GLY A 84 8.52 16.47 -6.74
C GLY A 84 8.86 16.37 -8.23
N GLN A 85 9.40 15.24 -8.70
CA GLN A 85 9.71 14.99 -10.11
C GLN A 85 8.59 14.18 -10.76
N TRP A 86 8.25 14.49 -12.02
CA TRP A 86 7.28 13.69 -12.79
C TRP A 86 7.91 12.35 -13.20
N THR A 87 7.15 11.28 -12.99
CA THR A 87 7.53 9.90 -13.29
C THR A 87 6.36 9.21 -13.99
N TYR A 88 6.66 8.39 -14.99
CA TYR A 88 5.66 7.59 -15.70
C TYR A 88 5.37 6.33 -14.90
N LEU A 89 4.09 6.12 -14.60
CA LEU A 89 3.56 4.92 -13.98
C LEU A 89 2.80 4.13 -15.05
N TYR A 90 3.34 2.96 -15.37
CA TYR A 90 2.68 1.97 -16.21
C TYR A 90 2.00 0.93 -15.33
N ARG A 91 0.77 0.55 -15.68
CA ARG A 91 0.03 -0.52 -14.98
C ARG A 91 -0.50 -1.52 -15.99
N ALA A 92 -0.15 -2.78 -15.79
CA ALA A 92 -0.76 -3.88 -16.51
C ALA A 92 -2.07 -4.26 -15.80
N VAL A 93 -3.19 -4.20 -16.52
CA VAL A 93 -4.53 -4.48 -15.99
C VAL A 93 -5.24 -5.50 -16.87
N ASP A 94 -5.90 -6.48 -16.27
CA ASP A 94 -6.65 -7.48 -17.01
C ASP A 94 -8.02 -6.96 -17.49
N SER A 95 -8.77 -7.78 -18.23
CA SER A 95 -10.09 -7.38 -18.75
C SER A 95 -11.16 -7.13 -17.67
N HIS A 96 -10.93 -7.57 -16.44
CA HIS A 96 -11.84 -7.38 -15.31
C HIS A 96 -11.43 -6.20 -14.42
N GLY A 97 -10.33 -5.52 -14.76
CA GLY A 97 -9.82 -4.40 -13.97
C GLY A 97 -8.83 -4.81 -12.87
N ASP A 98 -8.42 -6.08 -12.81
CA ASP A 98 -7.44 -6.53 -11.83
C ASP A 98 -6.02 -6.12 -12.29
N THR A 99 -5.30 -5.41 -11.42
CA THR A 99 -3.89 -5.05 -11.67
C THR A 99 -3.01 -6.29 -11.56
N LEU A 100 -2.27 -6.58 -12.65
CA LEU A 100 -1.26 -7.63 -12.74
C LEU A 100 0.07 -7.15 -12.16
N ASP A 101 0.56 -6.01 -12.64
CA ASP A 101 1.85 -5.44 -12.24
C ASP A 101 1.90 -3.94 -12.53
N PHE A 102 2.91 -3.26 -11.99
CA PHE A 102 3.17 -1.85 -12.22
C PHE A 102 4.67 -1.57 -12.37
N MET A 103 5.01 -0.59 -13.20
CA MET A 103 6.37 -0.15 -13.43
C MET A 103 6.45 1.37 -13.32
N LEU A 104 7.48 1.88 -12.66
CA LEU A 104 7.80 3.31 -12.62
C LEU A 104 9.04 3.56 -13.47
N SER A 105 8.97 4.56 -14.36
CA SER A 105 10.10 5.00 -15.18
C SER A 105 10.21 6.52 -15.20
N GLU A 106 11.44 7.02 -15.13
CA GLU A 106 11.74 8.45 -15.32
C GLU A 106 11.58 8.89 -16.77
N ARG A 107 11.66 7.94 -17.71
CA ARG A 107 11.54 8.18 -19.14
C ARG A 107 10.26 7.55 -19.67
N ARG A 108 9.69 8.20 -20.68
CA ARG A 108 8.61 7.60 -21.45
C ARG A 108 9.20 6.57 -22.40
N ASP A 109 8.62 5.39 -22.42
CA ASP A 109 8.96 4.37 -23.41
C ASP A 109 8.09 4.65 -24.65
N GLU A 110 8.74 5.00 -25.76
CA GLU A 110 8.13 5.23 -27.08
C GLU A 110 8.39 4.07 -28.03
#